data_AF-A0A4R4XPF7-F1
#
_entry.id   AF-A0A4R4XPF7-F1
#
_cell.length_a   1.000
_cell.length_b   1.000
_cell.length_c   1.000
_cell.angle_alpha   90.00
_cell.angle_beta   90.00
_cell.angle_gamma   90.00
#
_symmetry.space_group_name_H-M   'P 1'
#
loop_
_entity.id
_entity.type
_entity.pdbx_description
1 polymer ?
#
loop_
_entity_poly.entity_id
_entity_poly.type
_entity_poly.pdbx_seq_one_letter_code
_entity_poly.pdbx_strand_id
1 'polypeptide(L)' 'MDLVGRRHALSAVAEVLEAGSGALVAEGPAGIGKSRLLQEAAGLARARGMTVAYARATELDRVAPLSTLLRALARLGTPT' A
#
# COMPACT_ATOMS: atom_id res chain seq x y z
N MET A 1 4.12 -4.06 17.44
CA MET A 1 3.63 -2.90 18.19
C MET A 1 2.37 -2.47 17.49
N ASP A 2 1.21 -2.71 18.11
CA ASP A 2 -0.10 -2.61 17.45
C ASP A 2 -0.49 -1.16 17.15
N LEU A 3 -1.14 -0.96 15.99
CA LEU A 3 -1.74 0.30 15.57
C LEU A 3 -3.03 0.59 16.37
N VAL A 4 -2.87 1.00 17.63
CA VAL A 4 -3.99 1.40 18.48
C VAL A 4 -4.69 2.63 17.88
N GLY A 5 -6.02 2.58 17.78
CA GLY A 5 -6.85 3.67 17.22
C GLY A 5 -7.06 3.64 15.72
N ARG A 6 -6.59 2.59 15.01
CA ARG A 6 -6.73 2.49 13.54
C ARG A 6 -7.50 1.25 13.05
N ARG A 7 -8.30 0.63 13.93
CA ARG A 7 -9.09 -0.58 13.63
C ARG A 7 -9.94 -0.45 12.37
N HIS A 8 -10.66 0.66 12.21
CA HIS A 8 -11.51 0.86 11.04
C HIS A 8 -10.72 0.85 9.72
N ALA A 9 -9.56 1.51 9.67
CA ALA A 9 -8.76 1.54 8.45
C ALA A 9 -8.13 0.17 8.15
N LEU A 10 -7.73 -0.58 9.19
CA LEU A 10 -7.26 -1.96 9.01
C LEU A 10 -8.40 -2.91 8.59
N SER A 11 -9.64 -2.68 9.03
CA SER A 11 -10.82 -3.41 8.55
C SER A 11 -11.02 -3.18 7.05
N ALA A 12 -11.03 -1.92 6.60
CA ALA A 12 -11.17 -1.60 5.19
C ALA A 12 -10.05 -2.23 4.33
N VAL A 13 -8.81 -2.23 4.84
CA VAL A 13 -7.70 -2.94 4.20
C VAL A 13 -8.00 -4.44 4.11
N ALA A 14 -8.41 -5.08 5.21
CA ALA A 14 -8.72 -6.50 5.20
C ALA A 14 -9.83 -6.83 4.20
N GLU A 15 -10.91 -6.05 4.17
CA GLU A 15 -12.03 -6.23 3.23
C GLU A 15 -11.57 -6.21 1.77
N VAL A 16 -10.71 -5.27 1.39
CA VAL A 16 -10.17 -5.20 0.01
C VAL A 16 -9.21 -6.35 -0.29
N LEU A 17 -8.41 -6.77 0.69
CA LEU A 17 -7.52 -7.93 0.52
C LEU A 17 -8.33 -9.23 0.35
N GLU A 18 -9.41 -9.43 1.13
CA GLU A 18 -10.30 -10.59 0.99
C GLU A 18 -11.05 -10.58 -0.35
N ALA A 19 -11.46 -9.41 -0.85
CA ALA A 19 -12.08 -9.30 -2.18
C ALA A 19 -11.11 -9.58 -3.34
N GLY A 20 -9.79 -9.59 -3.09
CA GLY A 20 -8.75 -9.81 -4.09
C GLY A 20 -8.62 -8.72 -5.16
N SER A 21 -9.41 -7.65 -5.05
CA SER A 21 -9.46 -6.53 -5.98
C SER A 21 -9.97 -5.26 -5.30
N GLY A 22 -9.57 -4.10 -5.80
CA GLY A 22 -10.01 -2.80 -5.29
C GLY A 22 -8.88 -1.80 -5.10
N ALA A 23 -9.24 -0.61 -4.63
CA ALA A 23 -8.31 0.46 -4.32
C ALA A 23 -8.73 1.17 -3.03
N LEU A 24 -7.75 1.54 -2.21
CA LEU A 24 -7.95 2.34 -1.01
C LEU A 24 -7.06 3.56 -1.04
N VAL A 25 -7.62 4.70 -0.64
CA VAL A 25 -6.88 5.96 -0.51
C VAL A 25 -6.82 6.34 0.96
N ALA A 26 -5.60 6.50 1.48
CA ALA A 26 -5.39 6.93 2.86
C ALA A 26 -5.20 8.44 2.91
N GLU A 27 -6.21 9.15 3.43
CA GLU A 27 -6.19 10.61 3.58
C GLU A 27 -6.04 11.03 5.04
N GLY A 28 -5.57 12.26 5.26
CA GLY A 28 -5.50 12.86 6.59
C GLY A 28 -4.27 13.74 6.80
N PRO A 29 -4.16 14.38 7.99
CA PRO A 29 -3.08 15.33 8.29
C PRO A 29 -1.67 14.74 8.16
N ALA A 30 -0.68 15.61 7.95
CA ALA A 30 0.73 15.22 8.05
C ALA A 30 1.01 14.63 9.45
N GLY A 31 1.86 13.61 9.53
CA GLY A 31 2.22 12.99 10.81
C GLY A 31 1.18 12.04 11.43
N ILE A 32 -0.05 11.95 10.91
CA ILE A 32 -1.11 11.07 11.47
C ILE A 32 -0.81 9.55 11.32
N GLY A 33 0.32 9.15 10.74
CA GLY A 33 0.69 7.74 10.60
C GLY A 33 0.20 7.02 9.35
N LYS A 34 -0.12 7.75 8.25
CA LYS A 34 -0.51 7.12 6.96
C LYS A 34 0.52 6.13 6.43
N SER A 35 1.81 6.48 6.49
CA SER A 35 2.89 5.57 6.08
C SER A 35 2.94 4.31 6.95
N ARG A 36 2.66 4.44 8.26
CA ARG A 36 2.59 3.28 9.15
C ARG A 36 1.40 2.38 8.80
N LEU A 37 0.23 2.96 8.53
CA LEU A 37 -0.94 2.22 8.06
C LEU A 37 -0.64 1.43 6.77
N LEU A 38 0.02 2.04 5.77
CA LEU A 38 0.38 1.35 4.53
C LEU A 38 1.41 0.22 4.73
N GLN A 39 2.37 0.39 5.65
CA GLN A 39 3.31 -0.67 6.01
C GLN A 39 2.61 -1.88 6.63
N GLU A 40 1.56 -1.63 7.39
CA GLU A 40 0.83 -2.67 8.13
C GLU A 40 -0.16 -3.38 7.20
N ALA A 41 -0.78 -2.64 6.27
CA ALA A 41 -1.50 -3.22 5.14
C ALA A 41 -0.62 -4.15 4.30
N ALA A 42 0.61 -3.73 3.99
CA ALA A 42 1.59 -4.57 3.31
C ALA A 42 1.96 -5.83 4.12
N GLY A 43 2.07 -5.71 5.45
CA GLY A 43 2.25 -6.86 6.34
C GLY A 43 1.08 -7.86 6.28
N LEU A 44 -0.15 -7.36 6.35
CA LEU A 44 -1.38 -8.15 6.25
C LEU A 44 -1.51 -8.87 4.89
N ALA A 45 -1.14 -8.21 3.80
CA ALA A 45 -1.14 -8.79 2.46
C ALA A 45 -0.10 -9.91 2.33
N ARG A 46 1.14 -9.67 2.81
CA ARG A 46 2.20 -10.71 2.82
C ARG A 46 1.81 -11.92 3.67
N ALA A 47 1.20 -11.70 4.83
CA ALA A 47 0.71 -12.79 5.69
C ALA A 47 -0.35 -13.67 5.00
N ARG A 48 -1.04 -13.14 3.99
CA ARG A 48 -1.99 -13.86 3.12
C ARG A 48 -1.35 -14.47 1.87
N GLY A 49 -0.03 -14.42 1.74
CA GLY A 49 0.69 -14.95 0.57
C GLY A 49 0.65 -14.05 -0.66
N MET A 50 0.20 -12.79 -0.54
CA MET A 50 0.19 -11.86 -1.66
C MET A 50 1.58 -11.25 -1.91
N THR A 51 1.93 -11.08 -3.18
CA THR A 51 3.10 -10.31 -3.59
C THR A 51 2.84 -8.81 -3.39
N VAL A 52 3.75 -8.13 -2.68
CA VAL A 52 3.60 -6.71 -2.34
C VAL A 52 4.72 -5.87 -2.94
N ALA A 53 4.36 -4.95 -3.83
CA ALA A 53 5.23 -3.89 -4.34
C ALA A 53 4.92 -2.55 -3.65
N TYR A 54 5.96 -1.73 -3.45
CA TYR A 54 5.78 -0.37 -2.96
C TYR A 54 6.78 0.59 -3.63
N ALA A 55 6.34 1.84 -3.81
CA ALA A 55 7.19 2.95 -4.21
C ALA A 55 6.67 4.26 -3.59
N ARG A 56 7.55 5.26 -3.53
CA ARG A 56 7.20 6.62 -3.14
C ARG A 56 7.03 7.45 -4.42
N ALA A 57 5.89 8.13 -4.53
CA ALA A 57 5.62 9.09 -5.58
C ALA A 57 6.65 10.23 -5.59
N THR A 58 6.95 10.75 -6.76
CA THR A 58 7.90 11.85 -6.97
C THR A 58 7.31 12.88 -7.92
N GLU A 59 7.97 14.03 -8.05
CA GLU A 59 7.57 15.08 -9.01
C GLU A 59 7.55 14.59 -10.47
N LEU A 60 8.29 13.52 -10.79
CA LEU A 60 8.28 12.89 -12.11
C LEU A 60 6.90 12.35 -12.49
N ASP A 61 6.08 11.95 -11.51
CA ASP A 61 4.73 11.44 -11.79
C ASP A 61 3.82 12.48 -12.45
N ARG A 62 4.14 13.78 -12.36
CA ARG A 62 3.37 14.83 -13.06
C ARG A 62 3.52 14.78 -14.59
N VAL A 63 4.68 14.32 -15.08
CA VAL A 63 4.98 14.21 -16.52
C VAL A 63 4.99 12.76 -17.02
N ALA A 64 5.07 11.80 -16.09
CA ALA A 64 5.00 10.36 -16.36
C ALA A 64 4.15 9.64 -15.28
N PRO A 65 2.80 9.69 -15.38
CA PRO A 65 1.88 9.26 -14.31
C PRO A 65 2.02 7.82 -13.81
N LEU A 66 2.63 6.93 -14.60
CA LEU A 66 2.84 5.53 -14.26
C LEU A 66 4.28 5.20 -13.83
N SER A 67 5.16 6.21 -13.73
CA SER A 67 6.57 6.00 -13.40
C SER A 67 6.75 5.38 -12.01
N THR A 68 5.99 5.83 -11.02
CA THR A 68 6.02 5.25 -9.67
C THR A 68 5.48 3.83 -9.62
N LEU A 69 4.42 3.51 -10.37
CA LEU A 69 3.91 2.14 -10.47
C LEU A 69 4.96 1.21 -11.10
N LEU A 70 5.57 1.62 -12.22
CA LEU A 70 6.62 0.86 -12.89
C LEU A 70 7.80 0.59 -11.94
N ARG A 71 8.24 1.60 -11.18
CA ARG A 71 9.31 1.46 -10.17
C ARG A 71 8.93 0.54 -9.01
N ALA A 72 7.66 0.45 -8.66
CA ALA A 72 7.18 -0.48 -7.64
C ALA A 72 7.26 -1.92 -8.18
N LEU A 73 6.76 -2.15 -9.39
CA LEU A 73 6.71 -3.47 -10.03
C LEU A 73 8.10 -3.99 -10.41
N ALA A 74 9.00 -3.13 -10.89
CA ALA A 74 10.36 -3.52 -11.24
C ALA A 74 11.16 -4.11 -10.06
N ARG A 75 10.78 -3.81 -8.82
CA ARG A 75 11.39 -4.39 -7.61
C ARG A 75 10.95 -5.82 -7.33
N LEU A 76 9.85 -6.28 -7.94
CA LEU A 76 9.38 -7.67 -7.81
C LEU A 76 10.16 -8.63 -8.72
N GLY A 77 11.00 -8.12 -9.62
CA GLY A 77 11.65 -8.91 -10.66
C GLY A 77 10.66 -9.36 -11.74
N THR A 78 11.15 -10.02 -12.78
CA THR A 78 10.30 -10.75 -13.73
C THR A 78 9.81 -12.05 -13.09
N PRO A 79 8.52 -12.39 -13.15
CA PRO A 79 8.06 -13.73 -12.81
C PRO A 79 8.87 -14.75 -13.62
N THR A 80 9.34 -15.81 -12.96
CA THR A 80 10.02 -16.94 -13.62
C THR A 80 9.00 -17.87 -14.27
#